data_AF-A0A370HLK0-F1
#
_entry.id   AF-A0A370HLK0-F1
#
_cell.length_a   1.000
_cell.length_b   1.000
_cell.length_c   1.000
_cell.angle_alpha   90.00
_cell.angle_beta   90.00
_cell.angle_gamma   90.00
#
_symmetry.space_group_name_H-M   'P 1'
#
loop_
_entity.id
_entity.type
_entity.pdbx_description
1 polymer ?
#
loop_
_entity_poly.entity_id
_entity_poly.type
_entity_poly.pdbx_seq_one_letter_code
_entity_poly.pdbx_strand_id
1 'polypeptide(L)'
;MSTPMSNRKDDHLRLAVAQHSRPAEGNDFDSVRFVHHALAGIDRADVNLTTVVAGMRWATPLYINAMSGGSERAGTVNRELAIAAAETGVPIASGSMSAVLRDATVADTYLALRQHNPHGIVMANVNANTAVDQARRAVDLIAADALQIHLNAVQEIVMPEGDRRFAHWPH
;
A
#
# COMPACT_ATOMS: atom_id res chain seq x y z
N MET A 1 -20.66 -16.26 6.93
CA MET A 1 -20.92 -16.37 5.48
C MET A 1 -20.03 -15.35 4.78
N SER A 2 -19.13 -15.80 3.90
CA SER A 2 -18.18 -14.90 3.21
C SER A 2 -18.89 -14.12 2.10
N THR A 3 -18.78 -12.79 2.10
CA THR A 3 -19.33 -11.93 1.05
C THR A 3 -18.50 -12.02 -0.23
N PRO A 4 -19.08 -11.80 -1.43
CA PRO A 4 -18.36 -11.88 -2.71
C PRO A 4 -17.07 -11.03 -2.77
N MET A 5 -17.05 -9.88 -2.09
CA MET A 5 -15.87 -9.01 -1.99
C MET A 5 -14.74 -9.58 -1.14
N SER A 6 -15.05 -10.33 -0.07
CA SER A 6 -14.04 -10.96 0.79
C SER A 6 -13.31 -12.06 0.01
N ASN A 7 -14.03 -12.89 -0.74
CA ASN A 7 -13.44 -13.92 -1.61
C ASN A 7 -12.49 -13.31 -2.64
N ARG A 8 -12.85 -12.16 -3.25
CA ARG A 8 -12.01 -11.49 -4.26
C ARG A 8 -10.66 -11.02 -3.72
N LYS A 9 -10.65 -10.48 -2.49
CA LYS A 9 -9.41 -9.98 -1.87
C LYS A 9 -8.44 -11.10 -1.55
N ASP A 10 -8.98 -12.23 -1.09
CA ASP A 10 -8.19 -13.43 -0.86
C ASP A 10 -7.67 -14.00 -2.20
N ASP A 11 -8.45 -13.93 -3.29
CA ASP A 11 -8.01 -14.30 -4.63
C ASP A 11 -6.92 -13.37 -5.19
N HIS A 12 -7.02 -12.05 -5.01
CA HIS A 12 -5.95 -11.12 -5.38
C HIS A 12 -4.64 -11.44 -4.66
N LEU A 13 -4.71 -11.69 -3.34
CA LEU A 13 -3.53 -12.06 -2.56
C LEU A 13 -2.94 -13.39 -3.06
N ARG A 14 -3.80 -14.38 -3.33
CA ARG A 14 -3.38 -15.69 -3.85
C ARG A 14 -2.74 -15.60 -5.23
N LEU A 15 -3.34 -14.85 -6.15
CA LEU A 15 -2.82 -14.66 -7.51
C LEU A 15 -1.51 -13.87 -7.52
N ALA A 16 -1.39 -12.83 -6.70
CA ALA A 16 -0.15 -12.07 -6.56
C ALA A 16 1.01 -12.96 -6.07
N VAL A 17 0.76 -13.81 -5.07
CA VAL A 17 1.75 -14.78 -4.59
C VAL A 17 2.09 -15.81 -5.67
N ALA A 18 1.10 -16.35 -6.38
CA ALA A 18 1.33 -17.34 -7.44
C ALA A 18 2.10 -16.76 -8.65
N GLN A 19 1.94 -15.48 -8.95
CA GLN A 19 2.70 -14.79 -9.99
C GLN A 19 4.20 -14.69 -9.63
N HIS A 20 4.53 -14.51 -8.35
CA HIS A 20 5.91 -14.49 -7.85
C HIS A 20 6.55 -15.89 -7.77
N SER A 21 5.76 -16.97 -7.91
CA SER A 21 6.27 -18.35 -7.97
C SER A 21 6.81 -18.74 -9.35
N ARG A 22 6.60 -17.91 -10.38
CA ARG A 22 7.22 -18.10 -11.70
C ARG A 22 8.61 -17.46 -11.71
N PRO A 23 9.60 -18.04 -12.42
CA PRO A 23 10.87 -17.36 -12.64
C PRO A 23 10.58 -15.97 -13.21
N ALA A 24 11.16 -14.94 -12.62
CA ALA A 24 11.01 -13.59 -13.13
C ALA A 24 11.54 -13.58 -14.57
N GLU A 25 10.65 -13.41 -15.55
CA GLU A 25 11.03 -12.84 -16.83
C GLU A 25 11.67 -11.49 -16.49
N GLY A 26 12.92 -11.26 -16.90
CA GLY A 26 13.73 -10.12 -16.47
C GLY A 26 12.97 -8.79 -16.51
N ASN A 27 13.37 -7.85 -15.66
CA ASN A 27 12.69 -6.55 -15.55
C ASN A 27 13.61 -5.40 -15.98
N ASP A 28 13.06 -4.20 -16.10
CA ASP A 28 13.80 -3.04 -16.57
C ASP A 28 15.02 -2.68 -15.68
N PHE A 29 15.04 -3.10 -14.41
CA PHE A 29 16.22 -2.93 -13.56
C PHE A 29 17.43 -3.75 -14.03
N ASP A 30 17.25 -4.84 -14.80
CA ASP A 30 18.35 -5.60 -15.40
C ASP A 30 19.12 -4.78 -16.46
N SER A 31 18.48 -3.74 -17.00
CA SER A 31 19.09 -2.79 -17.93
C SER A 31 19.85 -1.66 -17.24
N VAL A 32 19.77 -1.56 -15.90
CA VAL A 32 20.43 -0.53 -15.11
C VAL A 32 21.64 -1.12 -14.39
N ARG A 33 22.79 -0.45 -14.51
CA ARG A 33 24.01 -0.84 -13.79
C ARG A 33 24.62 0.37 -13.10
N PHE A 34 24.97 0.19 -11.83
CA PHE A 34 25.77 1.18 -11.11
C PHE A 34 27.23 1.02 -11.47
N VAL A 35 27.89 2.13 -11.83
CA VAL A 35 29.35 2.15 -12.02
C VAL A 35 30.00 2.04 -10.65
N HIS A 36 30.77 0.98 -10.43
CA HIS A 36 31.51 0.81 -9.19
C HIS A 36 32.71 1.75 -9.12
N HIS A 37 32.82 2.52 -8.04
CA HIS A 37 33.95 3.43 -7.81
C HIS A 37 34.89 2.86 -6.75
N ALA A 38 35.92 2.14 -7.19
CA ALA A 38 36.85 1.43 -6.29
C ALA A 38 37.66 2.34 -5.34
N LEU A 39 37.87 3.60 -5.71
CA LEU A 39 38.69 4.57 -4.96
C LEU A 39 37.88 5.75 -4.38
N ALA A 40 36.55 5.76 -4.54
CA ALA A 40 35.66 6.80 -4.00
C ALA A 40 34.78 6.25 -2.87
N GLY A 41 35.39 5.43 -2.00
CA GLY A 41 34.70 4.88 -0.84
C GLY A 41 34.31 5.95 0.16
N ILE A 42 33.19 5.72 0.85
CA ILE A 42 32.78 6.46 2.05
C ILE A 42 32.68 5.48 3.21
N ASP A 43 32.85 5.95 4.43
CA ASP A 43 32.65 5.11 5.59
C ASP A 43 31.17 4.73 5.70
N ARG A 44 30.89 3.48 6.06
CA ARG A 44 29.50 2.99 6.23
C ARG A 44 28.71 3.86 7.22
N ALA A 45 29.38 4.40 8.23
CA ALA A 45 28.76 5.26 9.24
C ALA A 45 28.28 6.60 8.67
N ASP A 46 28.84 7.04 7.54
CA ASP A 46 28.48 8.30 6.88
C ASP A 46 27.31 8.14 5.89
N VAL A 47 26.85 6.90 5.64
CA VAL A 47 25.71 6.63 4.77
C VAL A 47 24.42 7.07 5.47
N ASN A 48 23.78 8.08 4.91
CA ASN A 48 22.48 8.58 5.37
C ASN A 48 21.37 8.15 4.40
N LEU A 49 20.45 7.32 4.89
CA LEU A 49 19.29 6.83 4.12
C LEU A 49 18.04 7.70 4.29
N THR A 50 18.11 8.74 5.10
CA THR A 50 16.94 9.59 5.35
C THR A 50 16.57 10.40 4.11
N THR A 51 15.27 10.52 3.87
CA THR A 51 14.73 11.28 2.73
C THR A 51 13.50 12.08 3.17
N VAL A 52 13.02 12.97 2.31
CA VAL A 52 11.79 13.73 2.52
C VAL A 52 10.82 13.45 1.38
N VAL A 53 9.64 12.93 1.70
CA VAL A 53 8.59 12.60 0.74
C VAL A 53 7.30 13.25 1.19
N ALA A 54 6.65 14.02 0.29
CA ALA A 54 5.42 14.74 0.58
C ALA A 54 5.47 15.58 1.89
N GLY A 55 6.63 16.19 2.17
CA GLY A 55 6.85 16.99 3.38
C GLY A 55 7.14 16.19 4.66
N MET A 56 7.10 14.86 4.61
CA MET A 56 7.40 13.98 5.74
C MET A 56 8.83 13.46 5.67
N ARG A 57 9.53 13.43 6.81
CA ARG A 57 10.88 12.86 6.92
C ARG A 57 10.81 11.35 7.10
N TRP A 58 11.43 10.59 6.20
CA TRP A 58 11.48 9.13 6.24
C TRP A 58 12.88 8.67 6.67
N ALA A 59 12.94 7.59 7.46
CA ALA A 59 14.20 7.01 7.91
C ALA A 59 14.94 6.26 6.78
N THR A 60 14.19 5.76 5.80
CA THR A 60 14.72 5.01 4.65
C THR A 60 14.03 5.48 3.36
N PRO A 61 14.64 5.28 2.18
CA PRO A 61 14.05 5.66 0.89
C PRO A 61 13.09 4.58 0.35
N LEU A 62 12.55 3.73 1.22
CA LEU A 62 11.65 2.63 0.88
C LEU A 62 10.40 2.72 1.75
N TYR A 63 9.29 2.18 1.25
CA TYR A 63 8.06 2.03 2.00
C TYR A 63 7.36 0.72 1.63
N ILE A 64 6.53 0.21 2.53
CA ILE A 64 5.67 -0.94 2.27
C ILE A 64 4.41 -0.44 1.59
N ASN A 65 4.27 -0.73 0.30
CA ASN A 65 3.02 -0.49 -0.41
C ASN A 65 2.07 -1.66 -0.11
N ALA A 66 1.22 -1.56 0.93
CA ALA A 66 0.38 -2.70 1.27
C ALA A 66 -0.78 -2.87 0.28
N MET A 67 -1.14 -4.14 0.07
CA MET A 67 -2.06 -4.54 -0.98
C MET A 67 -3.47 -4.84 -0.45
N SER A 68 -3.66 -5.01 0.87
CA SER A 68 -4.83 -5.70 1.42
C SER A 68 -5.52 -4.99 2.61
N GLY A 69 -6.62 -5.59 3.04
CA GLY A 69 -7.54 -5.18 4.12
C GLY A 69 -8.95 -5.65 3.75
N GLY A 70 -9.89 -5.80 4.69
CA GLY A 70 -11.28 -6.16 4.40
C GLY A 70 -11.64 -7.66 4.43
N SER A 71 -10.72 -8.52 4.86
CA SER A 71 -10.97 -9.92 5.26
C SER A 71 -10.13 -10.24 6.51
N GLU A 72 -10.48 -11.29 7.26
CA GLU A 72 -9.72 -11.70 8.46
C GLU A 72 -8.25 -12.00 8.15
N ARG A 73 -8.01 -12.73 7.06
CA ARG A 73 -6.67 -13.02 6.56
C ARG A 73 -5.92 -11.75 6.20
N ALA A 74 -6.58 -10.80 5.54
CA ALA A 74 -5.99 -9.52 5.21
C ALA A 74 -5.66 -8.68 6.45
N GLY A 75 -6.50 -8.72 7.48
CA GLY A 75 -6.23 -8.07 8.76
C GLY A 75 -4.98 -8.63 9.44
N THR A 76 -4.79 -9.96 9.41
CA THR A 76 -3.56 -10.59 9.89
C THR A 76 -2.33 -10.09 9.13
N VAL A 77 -2.38 -10.04 7.79
CA VAL A 77 -1.27 -9.51 6.98
C VAL A 77 -0.97 -8.04 7.32
N ASN A 78 -2.00 -7.20 7.46
CA ASN A 78 -1.82 -5.79 7.84
C ASN A 78 -1.17 -5.64 9.21
N ARG A 79 -1.54 -6.48 10.19
CA ARG A 79 -0.89 -6.50 11.51
C ARG A 79 0.60 -6.82 11.40
N GLU A 80 0.96 -7.92 10.73
CA GLU A 80 2.37 -8.35 10.66
C GLU A 80 3.23 -7.31 9.91
N LEU A 81 2.70 -6.72 8.84
CA LEU A 81 3.38 -5.64 8.11
C LEU A 81 3.51 -4.36 8.95
N ALA A 82 2.50 -4.04 9.76
CA ALA A 82 2.56 -2.89 10.66
C ALA A 82 3.61 -3.04 11.75
N ILE A 83 3.73 -4.23 12.34
CA ILE A 83 4.80 -4.55 13.30
C ILE A 83 6.16 -4.40 12.63
N ALA A 84 6.35 -4.99 11.43
CA ALA A 84 7.61 -4.84 10.70
C ALA A 84 7.94 -3.37 10.36
N ALA A 85 6.94 -2.59 9.96
CA ALA A 85 7.08 -1.16 9.71
C ALA A 85 7.49 -0.38 10.97
N ALA A 86 6.89 -0.69 12.12
CA ALA A 86 7.21 -0.06 13.40
C ALA A 86 8.65 -0.36 13.83
N GLU A 87 9.08 -1.62 13.73
CA GLU A 87 10.43 -2.05 14.13
C GLU A 87 11.54 -1.50 13.21
N THR A 88 11.23 -1.26 11.93
CA THR A 88 12.21 -0.83 10.93
C THR A 88 12.16 0.68 10.64
N GLY A 89 11.12 1.39 11.09
CA GLY A 89 10.88 2.78 10.75
C GLY A 89 10.50 3.01 9.28
N VAL A 90 10.16 1.94 8.55
CA VAL A 90 9.73 2.00 7.15
C VAL A 90 8.26 2.46 7.10
N PRO A 91 7.91 3.49 6.31
CA PRO A 91 6.52 3.89 6.11
C PRO A 91 5.67 2.76 5.51
N ILE A 92 4.37 2.77 5.77
CA ILE A 92 3.45 1.75 5.28
C ILE A 92 2.17 2.38 4.74
N ALA A 93 1.70 1.93 3.59
CA ALA A 93 0.38 2.26 3.07
C ALA A 93 -0.62 1.13 3.38
N SER A 94 -1.90 1.43 3.48
CA SER A 94 -2.96 0.42 3.49
C SER A 94 -3.24 -0.11 2.07
N GLY A 95 -3.88 -1.27 1.95
CA GLY A 95 -4.60 -1.61 0.73
C GLY A 95 -5.81 -0.68 0.51
N SER A 96 -6.46 -0.80 -0.66
CA SER A 96 -7.67 -0.01 -0.97
C SER A 96 -8.71 -0.12 0.16
N MET A 97 -9.08 1.03 0.72
CA MET A 97 -10.04 1.15 1.83
C MET A 97 -11.50 1.13 1.37
N SER A 98 -11.75 0.91 0.08
CA SER A 98 -13.10 0.81 -0.50
C SER A 98 -14.01 -0.19 0.21
N ALA A 99 -13.48 -1.27 0.79
CA ALA A 99 -14.31 -2.24 1.51
C ALA A 99 -14.80 -1.70 2.86
N VAL A 100 -13.92 -1.10 3.66
CA VAL A 100 -14.35 -0.55 4.96
C VAL A 100 -15.27 0.66 4.78
N LEU A 101 -15.10 1.42 3.70
CA LEU A 101 -16.01 2.51 3.34
C LEU A 101 -17.42 2.03 2.92
N ARG A 102 -17.56 0.76 2.52
CA ARG A 102 -18.84 0.12 2.18
C ARG A 102 -19.43 -0.69 3.33
N ASP A 103 -18.57 -1.31 4.13
CA ASP A 103 -18.91 -2.20 5.22
C ASP A 103 -18.00 -1.91 6.42
N ALA A 104 -18.56 -1.24 7.43
CA ALA A 104 -17.80 -0.86 8.63
C ALA A 104 -17.37 -2.07 9.47
N THR A 105 -17.97 -3.26 9.28
CA THR A 105 -17.65 -4.45 10.09
C THR A 105 -16.23 -4.97 9.87
N VAL A 106 -15.59 -4.58 8.77
CA VAL A 106 -14.20 -4.96 8.48
C VAL A 106 -13.17 -3.91 8.92
N ALA A 107 -13.57 -2.89 9.69
CA ALA A 107 -12.68 -1.80 10.11
C ALA A 107 -11.44 -2.27 10.86
N ASP A 108 -11.56 -3.29 11.70
CA ASP A 108 -10.45 -3.84 12.50
C ASP A 108 -9.29 -4.32 11.62
N THR A 109 -9.58 -4.78 10.41
CA THR A 109 -8.55 -5.24 9.46
C THR A 109 -7.65 -4.10 8.95
N TYR A 110 -8.10 -2.84 9.06
CA TYR A 110 -7.33 -1.64 8.70
C TYR A 110 -6.78 -0.94 9.94
N LEU A 111 -7.55 -0.89 11.03
CA LEU A 111 -7.13 -0.31 12.31
C LEU A 111 -5.85 -0.95 12.86
N ALA A 112 -5.64 -2.24 12.57
CA ALA A 112 -4.40 -2.96 12.90
C ALA A 112 -3.13 -2.21 12.47
N LEU A 113 -3.16 -1.46 11.36
CA LEU A 113 -2.01 -0.67 10.90
C LEU A 113 -1.57 0.35 11.94
N ARG A 114 -2.49 1.15 12.47
CA ARG A 114 -2.17 2.18 13.45
C ARG A 114 -2.00 1.60 14.86
N GLN A 115 -2.76 0.56 15.21
CA GLN A 115 -2.65 -0.11 16.51
C GLN A 115 -1.25 -0.70 16.74
N HIS A 116 -0.65 -1.28 15.71
CA HIS A 116 0.67 -1.90 15.80
C HIS A 116 1.82 -1.02 15.28
N ASN A 117 1.50 0.13 14.69
CA ASN A 117 2.47 1.16 14.29
C ASN A 117 2.00 2.56 14.75
N PRO A 118 1.96 2.82 16.07
CA PRO A 118 1.36 4.04 16.62
C PRO A 118 2.17 5.32 16.31
N HIS A 119 3.46 5.18 15.99
CA HIS A 119 4.38 6.32 15.78
C HIS A 119 5.01 6.37 14.38
N GLY A 120 4.85 5.33 13.57
CA GLY A 120 5.35 5.31 12.21
C GLY A 120 4.42 6.05 11.23
N ILE A 121 4.90 6.20 10.00
CA ILE A 121 4.15 6.86 8.93
C ILE A 121 3.19 5.85 8.30
N VAL A 122 1.89 6.12 8.38
CA VAL A 122 0.83 5.30 7.80
C VAL A 122 0.08 6.09 6.74
N MET A 123 -0.10 5.49 5.56
CA MET A 123 -0.82 6.11 4.45
C MET A 123 -2.16 5.39 4.22
N ALA A 124 -3.25 6.15 4.11
CA ALA A 124 -4.53 5.64 3.63
C ALA A 124 -4.48 5.48 2.11
N ASN A 125 -5.26 4.55 1.57
CA ASN A 125 -5.29 4.31 0.13
C ASN A 125 -6.73 4.20 -0.39
N VAL A 126 -7.08 5.06 -1.34
CA VAL A 126 -8.42 5.15 -1.94
C VAL A 126 -8.35 5.25 -3.46
N ASN A 127 -9.46 4.97 -4.12
CA ASN A 127 -9.59 5.14 -5.57
C ASN A 127 -9.83 6.61 -5.92
N ALA A 128 -9.44 7.06 -7.11
CA ALA A 128 -9.73 8.41 -7.60
C ALA A 128 -11.23 8.75 -7.68
N ASN A 129 -12.12 7.76 -7.75
CA ASN A 129 -13.57 7.94 -7.71
C ASN A 129 -14.14 8.06 -6.29
N THR A 130 -13.30 8.01 -5.25
CA THR A 130 -13.73 8.13 -3.87
C THR A 130 -14.12 9.58 -3.56
N ALA A 131 -15.33 9.79 -3.05
CA ALA A 131 -15.79 11.11 -2.67
C ALA A 131 -14.93 11.71 -1.55
N VAL A 132 -14.83 13.04 -1.48
CA VAL A 132 -13.95 13.74 -0.53
C VAL A 132 -14.28 13.39 0.93
N ASP A 133 -15.56 13.26 1.28
CA ASP A 133 -16.01 12.87 2.61
C ASP A 133 -15.62 11.42 2.96
N GLN A 134 -15.63 10.52 1.97
CA GLN A 134 -15.16 9.15 2.14
C GLN A 134 -13.64 9.08 2.28
N ALA A 135 -12.90 9.88 1.51
CA ALA A 135 -11.46 9.98 1.64
C ALA A 135 -11.05 10.49 3.03
N ARG A 136 -11.74 11.51 3.55
CA ARG A 136 -11.56 11.98 4.95
C ARG A 136 -11.81 10.87 5.95
N ARG A 137 -12.94 10.16 5.83
CA ARG A 137 -13.24 9.01 6.70
C ARG A 137 -12.16 7.92 6.66
N ALA A 138 -11.58 7.65 5.49
CA ALA A 138 -10.50 6.68 5.35
C ALA A 138 -9.22 7.14 6.09
N VAL A 139 -8.85 8.41 5.96
CA VAL A 139 -7.74 9.03 6.69
C VAL A 139 -7.98 8.97 8.19
N ASP A 140 -9.16 9.41 8.65
CA ASP A 140 -9.52 9.45 10.06
C ASP A 140 -9.52 8.07 10.70
N LEU A 141 -10.04 7.06 9.99
CA LEU A 141 -10.16 5.69 10.51
C LEU A 141 -8.81 5.13 10.98
N ILE A 142 -7.74 5.34 10.22
CA ILE A 142 -6.40 4.81 10.57
C ILE A 142 -5.45 5.91 11.06
N ALA A 143 -5.96 7.12 11.31
CA ALA A 143 -5.19 8.31 11.59
C ALA A 143 -3.99 8.44 10.63
N ALA A 144 -4.25 8.41 9.32
CA ALA A 144 -3.20 8.40 8.30
C ALA A 144 -2.45 9.74 8.22
N ASP A 145 -1.14 9.67 7.99
CA ASP A 145 -0.26 10.82 7.79
C ASP A 145 -0.31 11.34 6.35
N ALA A 146 -0.71 10.47 5.41
CA ALA A 146 -0.90 10.82 4.00
C ALA A 146 -1.98 9.97 3.33
N LEU A 147 -2.49 10.46 2.20
CA LEU A 147 -3.50 9.78 1.39
C LEU A 147 -2.92 9.44 0.01
N GLN A 148 -2.93 8.17 -0.33
CA GLN A 148 -2.68 7.67 -1.67
C GLN A 148 -4.00 7.60 -2.45
N ILE A 149 -3.97 8.12 -3.67
CA ILE A 149 -5.05 7.99 -4.63
C ILE A 149 -4.55 7.09 -5.76
N HIS A 150 -5.03 5.85 -5.83
CA HIS A 150 -4.63 4.93 -6.88
C HIS A 150 -5.44 5.13 -8.16
N LEU A 151 -4.77 5.00 -9.29
CA LEU A 151 -5.37 4.96 -10.62
C LEU A 151 -5.25 3.53 -11.15
N ASN A 152 -6.38 2.87 -11.36
CA ASN A 152 -6.43 1.47 -11.75
C ASN A 152 -7.38 1.23 -12.94
N ALA A 153 -7.53 2.22 -13.83
CA ALA A 153 -8.50 2.19 -14.94
C ALA A 153 -8.42 0.90 -15.78
N VAL A 154 -7.21 0.44 -16.13
CA VAL A 154 -7.02 -0.82 -16.88
C VAL A 154 -7.58 -2.02 -16.12
N GLN A 155 -7.31 -2.10 -14.81
CA GLN A 155 -7.81 -3.18 -13.95
C GLN A 155 -9.34 -3.12 -13.82
N GLU A 156 -9.90 -1.92 -13.62
CA GLU A 156 -11.34 -1.71 -13.55
C GLU A 156 -12.03 -2.15 -14.85
N ILE A 157 -11.49 -1.79 -16.02
CA ILE A 157 -12.06 -2.12 -17.34
C ILE A 157 -12.19 -3.63 -17.56
N VAL A 158 -11.21 -4.42 -17.13
CA VAL A 158 -11.24 -5.89 -17.32
C VAL A 158 -12.12 -6.61 -16.30
N MET A 159 -12.40 -5.99 -15.16
CA MET A 159 -13.24 -6.56 -14.12
C MET A 159 -14.72 -6.44 -14.49
N PRO A 160 -15.54 -7.52 -14.44
CA PRO A 160 -16.97 -7.47 -14.78
C PRO A 160 -17.76 -6.37 -14.03
N GLU A 161 -17.38 -6.12 -12.78
CA GLU A 161 -18.00 -5.14 -11.89
C GLU A 161 -17.25 -3.80 -11.79
N GLY A 162 -16.14 -3.65 -12.50
CA GLY A 162 -15.30 -2.46 -12.40
C GLY A 162 -15.91 -1.23 -13.04
N ASP A 163 -15.33 -0.06 -12.75
CA ASP A 163 -15.78 1.19 -13.35
C ASP A 163 -15.54 1.21 -14.88
N ARG A 164 -16.36 1.98 -15.58
CA ARG A 164 -16.29 2.23 -17.03
C ARG A 164 -16.27 3.71 -17.37
N ARG A 165 -16.43 4.59 -16.37
CA ARG A 165 -16.48 6.03 -16.55
C ARG A 165 -15.25 6.64 -15.90
N PHE A 166 -14.33 7.12 -16.73
CA PHE A 166 -13.09 7.78 -16.27
C PHE A 166 -12.96 9.21 -16.81
N ALA A 167 -13.89 9.65 -17.66
CA ALA A 167 -13.85 10.95 -18.34
C ALA A 167 -14.00 12.16 -17.38
N HIS A 168 -14.40 11.92 -16.14
CA HIS A 168 -14.50 12.96 -15.11
C HIS A 168 -13.19 13.16 -14.32
N TRP A 169 -12.13 12.39 -14.61
CA TRP A 169 -10.81 12.65 -14.04
C TRP A 169 -10.19 13.86 -14.75
N PRO A 170 -9.71 14.87 -14.00
CA PRO A 170 -9.07 16.03 -14.60
C PRO A 170 -7.76 15.62 -15.31
N HIS A 171 -7.44 16.34 -16.38
CA HIS A 171 -6.18 16.22 -17.14
C HIS A 171 -5.06 17.04 -16.50
#